data_AF-A0A7S0DWV2-F1
#
_entry.id   AF-A0A7S0DWV2-F1
#
_cell.length_a   1.000
_cell.length_b   1.000
_cell.length_c   1.000
_cell.angle_alpha   90.00
_cell.angle_beta   90.00
_cell.angle_gamma   90.00
#
_symmetry.space_group_name_H-M   'P 1'
#
loop_
_entity.id
_entity.type
_entity.pdbx_description
1 polymer ?
#
loop_
_entity_poly.entity_id
_entity_poly.type
_entity_poly.pdbx_seq_one_letter_code
_entity_poly.pdbx_strand_id
1 'polypeptide(L)'
;MADRATKLWDDIKTKNRLDVSDQKLTDADVKCLIKGLHMVAKTQDETYSNERTKPFPLTELDFSGNQITGAGIGDVVQFARTQGCDATLVDLSKNLLDDDAALNELTRLVKNYGTFGSQNFLRELLLSSNKIGKAGATKLIQYAHWERDRHAEEGRPTLKLDLSDNCVTDPEELVEELKGKRIRVCSGAEIEPEATVHLPDFADQRAPVVEVSKATKGRAAADKARGAPREAQSWTSRPSVRGEPRRGEPARDRGAARGGAAR
;
A
#
# COMPACT_ATOMS: atom_id res chain seq x y z
N MET A 1 -18.67 -0.19 -18.75
CA MET A 1 -17.47 -0.79 -18.11
C MET A 1 -16.88 -1.92 -18.95
N ALA A 2 -17.68 -2.85 -19.49
CA ALA A 2 -17.15 -3.93 -20.36
C ALA A 2 -16.42 -3.41 -21.60
N ASP A 3 -17.04 -2.53 -22.39
CA ASP A 3 -16.41 -1.96 -23.61
C ASP A 3 -15.12 -1.19 -23.31
N ARG A 4 -15.08 -0.51 -22.16
CA ARG A 4 -13.90 0.19 -21.67
C ARG A 4 -12.78 -0.79 -21.32
N ALA A 5 -13.08 -1.86 -20.58
CA ALA A 5 -12.10 -2.88 -20.24
C ALA A 5 -11.56 -3.61 -21.48
N THR A 6 -12.40 -3.83 -22.49
CA THR A 6 -11.97 -4.39 -23.78
C THR A 6 -10.99 -3.48 -24.49
N LYS A 7 -11.30 -2.18 -24.61
CA LYS A 7 -10.38 -1.22 -25.21
C LYS A 7 -9.04 -1.17 -24.47
N LEU A 8 -9.07 -1.11 -23.14
CA LEU A 8 -7.86 -1.10 -22.33
C LEU A 8 -7.06 -2.39 -22.49
N TRP A 9 -7.72 -3.55 -22.60
CA TRP A 9 -7.03 -4.81 -22.86
C TRP A 9 -6.33 -4.83 -24.22
N ASP A 10 -6.94 -4.26 -25.26
CA ASP A 10 -6.29 -4.12 -26.56
C ASP A 10 -5.10 -3.16 -26.50
N ASP A 11 -5.21 -2.05 -25.77
CA ASP A 11 -4.07 -1.15 -25.50
C ASP A 11 -2.95 -1.86 -24.74
N ILE A 12 -3.26 -2.69 -23.73
CA ILE A 12 -2.28 -3.50 -23.00
C ILE A 12 -1.52 -4.43 -23.97
N LYS A 13 -2.22 -5.15 -24.85
CA LYS A 13 -1.58 -6.09 -25.79
C LYS A 13 -0.74 -5.40 -26.86
N THR A 14 -1.13 -4.19 -27.27
CA THR A 14 -0.53 -3.51 -28.43
C THR A 14 0.54 -2.50 -28.04
N LYS A 15 0.41 -1.89 -26.85
CA LYS A 15 1.28 -0.79 -26.38
C LYS A 15 2.03 -1.14 -25.11
N ASN A 16 1.74 -2.28 -24.49
CA ASN A 16 2.30 -2.69 -23.20
C ASN A 16 2.10 -1.68 -22.06
N ARG A 17 1.01 -0.90 -22.11
CA ARG A 17 0.69 0.12 -21.11
C ARG A 17 -0.78 0.05 -20.70
N LEU A 18 -1.04 0.25 -19.41
CA LEU A 18 -2.36 0.58 -18.90
C LEU A 18 -2.42 2.08 -18.61
N ASP A 19 -3.20 2.82 -19.39
CA ASP A 19 -3.44 4.24 -19.18
C ASP A 19 -4.88 4.48 -18.76
N VAL A 20 -5.07 4.86 -17.50
CA VAL A 20 -6.35 5.30 -16.94
C VAL A 20 -6.23 6.67 -16.26
N SER A 21 -5.35 7.53 -16.79
CA SER A 21 -5.11 8.88 -16.30
C SER A 21 -6.30 9.83 -16.51
N ASP A 22 -6.49 10.76 -15.57
CA ASP A 22 -7.46 11.87 -15.64
C ASP A 22 -8.93 11.45 -15.84
N GLN A 23 -9.32 10.27 -15.33
CA GLN A 23 -10.69 9.72 -15.53
C GLN A 23 -11.59 9.89 -14.32
N LYS A 24 -11.15 10.66 -13.31
CA LYS A 24 -11.87 10.92 -12.05
C LYS A 24 -12.24 9.65 -11.29
N LEU A 25 -11.44 8.59 -11.43
CA LEU A 25 -11.73 7.28 -10.81
C LEU A 25 -11.69 7.40 -9.29
N THR A 26 -12.72 6.86 -8.66
CA THR A 26 -12.76 6.59 -7.22
C THR A 26 -12.15 5.22 -6.91
N ASP A 27 -11.96 4.92 -5.63
CA ASP A 27 -11.49 3.61 -5.17
C ASP A 27 -12.38 2.45 -5.68
N ALA A 28 -13.70 2.67 -5.72
CA ALA A 28 -14.65 1.69 -6.24
C ALA A 28 -14.50 1.49 -7.76
N ASP A 29 -14.27 2.57 -8.50
CA ASP A 29 -14.08 2.51 -9.96
C ASP A 29 -12.81 1.75 -10.32
N VAL A 30 -11.70 2.00 -9.60
CA VAL A 30 -10.43 1.28 -9.77
C VAL A 30 -10.62 -0.22 -9.53
N LYS A 31 -11.30 -0.58 -8.44
CA LYS A 31 -11.59 -1.98 -8.13
C LYS A 31 -12.45 -2.65 -9.20
N CYS A 32 -13.48 -1.97 -9.70
CA CYS A 32 -14.32 -2.46 -10.78
C CYS A 32 -13.56 -2.57 -12.11
N LEU A 33 -12.68 -1.62 -12.40
CA LEU A 33 -11.83 -1.61 -13.59
C LEU A 33 -10.89 -2.81 -13.61
N ILE A 34 -10.12 -3.01 -12.54
CA ILE A 34 -9.17 -4.12 -12.42
C ILE A 34 -9.89 -5.46 -12.58
N LYS A 35 -11.03 -5.64 -11.88
CA LYS A 35 -11.87 -6.83 -12.07
C LYS A 35 -12.35 -7.01 -13.50
N GLY A 36 -12.76 -5.92 -14.15
CA GLY A 36 -13.16 -5.92 -15.57
C GLY A 36 -12.03 -6.36 -16.49
N LEU A 37 -10.81 -5.87 -16.27
CA LEU A 37 -9.62 -6.28 -17.03
C LEU A 37 -9.36 -7.78 -16.89
N HIS A 38 -9.43 -8.32 -15.67
CA HIS A 38 -9.31 -9.77 -15.45
C HIS A 38 -10.38 -10.59 -16.20
N MET A 39 -11.63 -10.11 -16.20
CA MET A 39 -12.72 -10.78 -16.93
C MET A 39 -12.48 -10.76 -18.44
N VAL A 40 -12.05 -9.63 -18.99
CA VAL A 40 -11.74 -9.50 -20.42
C VAL A 40 -10.56 -10.40 -20.79
N ALA A 41 -9.47 -10.36 -20.03
CA ALA A 41 -8.30 -11.20 -20.24
C ALA A 41 -8.70 -12.68 -20.28
N LYS A 42 -9.48 -13.15 -19.30
CA LYS A 42 -9.99 -14.54 -19.26
C LYS A 42 -10.87 -14.91 -20.46
N THR A 43 -11.55 -13.95 -21.05
CA THR A 43 -12.48 -14.20 -22.17
C THR A 43 -11.76 -14.15 -23.51
N GLN A 44 -10.72 -13.31 -23.63
CA GLN A 44 -10.07 -12.98 -24.91
C GLN A 44 -8.65 -13.55 -25.06
N ASP A 45 -8.05 -14.06 -23.99
CA ASP A 45 -6.72 -14.67 -23.98
C ASP A 45 -6.82 -16.07 -23.39
N GLU A 46 -6.77 -17.09 -24.25
CA GLU A 46 -6.83 -18.50 -23.87
C GLU A 46 -5.65 -18.93 -22.98
N THR A 47 -4.56 -18.16 -22.97
CA THR A 47 -3.40 -18.39 -22.09
C THR A 47 -3.60 -17.79 -20.70
N TYR A 48 -4.62 -16.95 -20.51
CA TYR A 48 -4.96 -16.35 -19.24
C TYR A 48 -5.96 -17.22 -18.46
N SER A 49 -5.49 -17.88 -17.39
CA SER A 49 -6.36 -18.69 -16.53
C SER A 49 -6.74 -17.96 -15.24
N ASN A 50 -5.76 -17.37 -14.55
CA ASN A 50 -5.99 -16.55 -13.35
C ASN A 50 -4.79 -15.64 -13.07
N GLU A 51 -4.88 -14.87 -11.98
CA GLU A 51 -3.83 -13.97 -11.50
C GLU A 51 -2.46 -14.66 -11.35
N ARG A 52 -2.40 -16.00 -11.29
CA ARG A 52 -1.19 -16.80 -11.07
C ARG A 52 -0.56 -17.44 -12.29
N THR A 53 -1.18 -17.34 -13.48
CA THR A 53 -0.69 -18.09 -14.64
C THR A 53 0.23 -17.31 -15.55
N LYS A 54 0.01 -15.99 -15.71
CA LYS A 54 0.87 -15.12 -16.52
C LYS A 54 0.60 -13.65 -16.18
N PRO A 55 1.63 -12.82 -15.99
CA PRO A 55 1.43 -11.38 -15.87
C PRO A 55 0.89 -10.80 -17.18
N PHE A 56 0.25 -9.65 -17.09
CA PHE A 56 -0.11 -8.87 -18.28
C PHE A 56 1.18 -8.33 -18.90
N PRO A 57 1.23 -8.16 -20.24
CA PRO A 57 2.42 -7.62 -20.91
C PRO A 57 2.53 -6.11 -20.68
N LEU A 58 2.80 -5.69 -19.44
CA LEU A 58 2.79 -4.30 -19.02
C LEU A 58 4.20 -3.83 -18.66
N THR A 59 4.65 -2.76 -19.29
CA THR A 59 5.87 -2.02 -18.92
C THR A 59 5.54 -0.72 -18.19
N GLU A 60 4.32 -0.19 -18.35
CA GLU A 60 3.90 1.10 -17.78
C GLU A 60 2.48 1.03 -17.21
N LEU A 61 2.28 1.62 -16.03
CA LEU A 61 0.98 1.78 -15.36
C LEU A 61 0.75 3.25 -15.06
N ASP A 62 -0.34 3.81 -15.56
CA ASP A 62 -0.69 5.20 -15.33
C ASP A 62 -2.11 5.33 -14.76
N PHE A 63 -2.16 5.71 -13.48
CA PHE A 63 -3.36 5.98 -12.69
C PHE A 63 -3.40 7.44 -12.23
N SER A 64 -2.63 8.32 -12.87
CA SER A 64 -2.50 9.72 -12.48
C SER A 64 -3.81 10.51 -12.64
N GLY A 65 -3.97 11.61 -11.90
CA GLY A 65 -5.11 12.52 -12.09
C GLY A 65 -6.47 11.94 -11.69
N ASN A 66 -6.50 11.05 -10.70
CA ASN A 66 -7.71 10.41 -10.21
C ASN A 66 -8.01 10.79 -8.75
N GLN A 67 -9.01 10.15 -8.14
CA GLN A 67 -9.44 10.40 -6.75
C GLN A 67 -9.14 9.19 -5.87
N ILE A 68 -8.01 8.51 -6.13
CA ILE A 68 -7.62 7.29 -5.41
C ILE A 68 -7.11 7.67 -4.02
N THR A 69 -7.61 6.98 -3.01
CA THR A 69 -7.22 7.15 -1.60
C THR A 69 -6.46 5.92 -1.10
N GLY A 70 -6.09 5.93 0.19
CA GLY A 70 -5.55 4.76 0.89
C GLY A 70 -6.39 3.49 0.77
N ALA A 71 -7.71 3.60 0.55
CA ALA A 71 -8.58 2.43 0.38
C ALA A 71 -8.46 1.78 -1.01
N GLY A 72 -8.34 2.58 -2.07
CA GLY A 72 -8.25 2.07 -3.45
C GLY A 72 -6.83 1.74 -3.88
N ILE A 73 -5.81 2.40 -3.31
CA ILE A 73 -4.42 2.19 -3.69
C ILE A 73 -3.95 0.75 -3.46
N GLY A 74 -4.50 0.05 -2.46
CA GLY A 74 -4.21 -1.36 -2.22
C GLY A 74 -4.56 -2.26 -3.40
N ASP A 75 -5.66 -1.99 -4.10
CA ASP A 75 -6.04 -2.73 -5.32
C ASP A 75 -5.05 -2.45 -6.47
N VAL A 76 -4.62 -1.19 -6.65
CA VAL A 76 -3.61 -0.81 -7.67
C VAL A 76 -2.25 -1.45 -7.37
N VAL A 77 -1.78 -1.37 -6.13
CA VAL A 77 -0.50 -1.95 -5.70
C VAL A 77 -0.52 -3.46 -5.86
N GLN A 78 -1.62 -4.11 -5.50
CA GLN A 78 -1.78 -5.54 -5.69
C GLN A 78 -1.75 -5.92 -7.17
N PHE A 79 -2.44 -5.15 -8.02
CA PHE A 79 -2.41 -5.35 -9.47
C PHE A 79 -1.01 -5.17 -10.06
N ALA A 80 -0.31 -4.07 -9.71
CA ALA A 80 1.05 -3.80 -10.15
C ALA A 80 2.04 -4.91 -9.74
N ARG A 81 1.90 -5.46 -8.53
CA ARG A 81 2.80 -6.52 -8.04
C ARG A 81 2.48 -7.92 -8.55
N THR A 82 1.33 -8.10 -9.20
CA THR A 82 0.88 -9.39 -9.73
C THR A 82 0.80 -9.38 -11.24
N GLN A 83 -0.16 -8.66 -11.81
CA GLN A 83 -0.35 -8.62 -13.25
C GLN A 83 0.60 -7.64 -13.93
N GLY A 84 0.89 -6.51 -13.30
CA GLY A 84 1.81 -5.51 -13.82
C GLY A 84 3.25 -5.70 -13.35
N CYS A 85 3.67 -6.92 -12.97
CA CYS A 85 4.94 -7.13 -12.26
C CYS A 85 6.20 -6.87 -13.10
N ASP A 86 6.03 -6.64 -14.41
CA ASP A 86 7.10 -6.25 -15.33
C ASP A 86 7.11 -4.74 -15.61
N ALA A 87 6.21 -3.98 -14.96
CA ALA A 87 6.16 -2.53 -15.10
C ALA A 87 7.41 -1.89 -14.51
N THR A 88 8.06 -1.04 -15.31
CA THR A 88 9.21 -0.25 -14.88
C THR A 88 8.82 1.19 -14.52
N LEU A 89 7.62 1.63 -14.92
CA LEU A 89 7.04 2.91 -14.56
C LEU A 89 5.64 2.73 -13.95
N VAL A 90 5.43 3.36 -12.80
CA VAL A 90 4.11 3.50 -12.17
C VAL A 90 3.87 4.98 -11.87
N ASP A 91 2.86 5.54 -12.52
CA ASP A 91 2.40 6.91 -12.28
C ASP A 91 1.11 6.92 -11.45
N LEU A 92 1.21 7.52 -10.27
CA LEU A 92 0.16 7.69 -9.28
C LEU A 92 0.00 9.17 -8.89
N SER A 93 0.55 10.07 -9.70
CA SER A 93 0.55 11.50 -9.46
C SER A 93 -0.87 12.06 -9.42
N LYS A 94 -1.08 13.18 -8.74
CA LYS A 94 -2.38 13.88 -8.67
C LYS A 94 -3.53 12.98 -8.20
N ASN A 95 -3.30 12.23 -7.12
CA ASN A 95 -4.31 11.47 -6.40
C ASN A 95 -4.49 12.04 -4.97
N LEU A 96 -5.14 11.28 -4.09
CA LEU A 96 -5.40 11.67 -2.69
C LEU A 96 -4.62 10.79 -1.71
N LEU A 97 -3.41 10.36 -2.08
CA LEU A 97 -2.58 9.45 -1.28
C LEU A 97 -1.87 10.21 -0.16
N ASP A 98 -1.89 9.67 1.05
CA ASP A 98 -1.31 10.28 2.25
C ASP A 98 -0.21 9.40 2.89
N ASP A 99 0.23 9.76 4.08
CA ASP A 99 1.23 8.98 4.83
C ASP A 99 0.75 7.56 5.14
N ASP A 100 -0.54 7.33 5.39
CA ASP A 100 -1.07 5.99 5.66
C ASP A 100 -0.97 5.11 4.40
N ALA A 101 -1.39 5.65 3.25
CA ALA A 101 -1.21 5.01 1.95
C ALA A 101 0.27 4.69 1.67
N ALA A 102 1.16 5.64 1.97
CA ALA A 102 2.60 5.46 1.79
C ALA A 102 3.15 4.31 2.65
N LEU A 103 2.85 4.32 3.94
CA LEU A 103 3.35 3.36 4.91
C LEU A 103 2.84 1.94 4.66
N ASN A 104 1.54 1.80 4.41
CA ASN A 104 0.87 0.50 4.36
C ASN A 104 0.92 -0.14 2.97
N GLU A 105 0.82 0.66 1.90
CA GLU A 105 0.64 0.14 0.55
C GLU A 105 1.78 0.49 -0.39
N LEU A 106 2.13 1.77 -0.57
CA LEU A 106 3.10 2.19 -1.59
C LEU A 106 4.51 1.65 -1.36
N THR A 107 4.93 1.43 -0.11
CA THR A 107 6.23 0.78 0.18
C THR A 107 6.35 -0.62 -0.42
N ARG A 108 5.23 -1.28 -0.75
CA ARG A 108 5.24 -2.60 -1.41
C ARG A 108 5.65 -2.50 -2.88
N LEU A 109 5.49 -1.35 -3.54
CA LEU A 109 5.90 -1.14 -4.94
C LEU A 109 7.42 -1.00 -5.11
N VAL A 110 8.09 -0.40 -4.12
CA VAL A 110 9.55 -0.20 -4.16
C VAL A 110 10.34 -1.42 -3.66
N LYS A 111 9.64 -2.43 -3.13
CA LYS A 111 10.21 -3.71 -2.72
C LYS A 111 10.23 -4.69 -3.89
N ASN A 112 11.31 -5.46 -4.04
CA ASN A 112 11.46 -6.46 -5.10
C ASN A 112 10.84 -7.80 -4.67
N TYR A 113 9.55 -7.78 -4.34
CA TYR A 113 8.79 -8.99 -4.03
C TYR A 113 7.83 -9.28 -5.18
N GLY A 114 8.36 -9.78 -6.30
CA GLY A 114 7.55 -10.28 -7.40
C GLY A 114 6.88 -11.61 -7.05
N THR A 115 5.57 -11.72 -7.25
CA THR A 115 4.82 -12.98 -7.02
C THR A 115 5.07 -14.00 -8.16
N PHE A 116 5.61 -13.54 -9.30
CA PHE A 116 5.80 -14.31 -10.54
C PHE A 116 7.25 -14.47 -10.99
N GLY A 117 8.21 -14.30 -10.07
CA GLY A 117 9.62 -14.46 -10.41
C GLY A 117 10.22 -13.31 -11.24
N SER A 118 9.41 -12.29 -11.61
CA SER A 118 9.94 -10.99 -12.01
C SER A 118 10.78 -10.45 -10.86
N GLN A 119 12.09 -10.34 -11.11
CA GLN A 119 13.06 -9.63 -10.26
C GLN A 119 13.23 -8.19 -10.75
N ASN A 120 12.24 -7.66 -11.50
CA ASN A 120 12.34 -6.35 -12.10
C ASN A 120 12.14 -5.27 -11.04
N PHE A 121 13.16 -4.46 -10.86
CA PHE A 121 13.05 -3.25 -10.08
C PHE A 121 12.23 -2.21 -10.83
N LEU A 122 11.20 -1.68 -10.16
CA LEU A 122 10.52 -0.47 -10.60
C LEU A 122 11.53 0.67 -10.77
N ARG A 123 11.58 1.32 -11.92
CA ARG A 123 12.56 2.37 -12.25
C ARG A 123 12.03 3.76 -11.95
N GLU A 124 10.75 3.97 -12.21
CA GLU A 124 10.08 5.26 -11.99
C GLU A 124 8.81 5.05 -11.18
N LEU A 125 8.71 5.77 -10.06
CA LEU A 125 7.51 5.88 -9.26
C LEU A 125 7.17 7.36 -9.15
N LEU A 126 6.09 7.77 -9.84
CA LEU A 126 5.64 9.16 -9.84
C LEU A 126 4.49 9.30 -8.85
N LEU A 127 4.71 10.10 -7.81
CA LEU A 127 3.78 10.35 -6.72
C LEU A 127 3.53 11.85 -6.52
N SER A 128 3.85 12.68 -7.50
CA SER A 128 3.72 14.12 -7.37
C SER A 128 2.27 14.56 -7.16
N SER A 129 2.07 15.73 -6.57
CA SER A 129 0.73 16.28 -6.33
C SER A 129 -0.19 15.44 -5.42
N ASN A 130 0.35 14.63 -4.50
CA ASN A 130 -0.40 13.89 -3.49
C ASN A 130 -0.39 14.59 -2.11
N LYS A 131 -0.78 13.90 -1.04
CA LYS A 131 -0.81 14.41 0.35
C LYS A 131 0.23 13.71 1.24
N ILE A 132 1.32 13.21 0.66
CA ILE A 132 2.36 12.49 1.40
C ILE A 132 3.18 13.48 2.22
N GLY A 133 3.33 13.20 3.51
CA GLY A 133 4.10 14.00 4.46
C GLY A 133 5.52 13.47 4.65
N LYS A 134 6.23 14.09 5.61
CA LYS A 134 7.61 13.70 5.96
C LYS A 134 7.71 12.22 6.36
N ALA A 135 6.72 11.67 7.07
CA ALA A 135 6.77 10.29 7.55
C ALA A 135 6.65 9.27 6.40
N GLY A 136 5.69 9.46 5.48
CA GLY A 136 5.51 8.61 4.31
C GLY A 136 6.69 8.68 3.36
N ALA A 137 7.16 9.90 3.04
CA ALA A 137 8.33 10.12 2.19
C ALA A 137 9.59 9.44 2.77
N THR A 138 9.87 9.64 4.07
CA THR A 138 10.99 9.01 4.77
C THR A 138 10.98 7.50 4.58
N LYS A 139 9.80 6.87 4.75
CA LYS A 139 9.68 5.42 4.65
C LYS A 139 9.80 4.91 3.23
N LEU A 140 9.19 5.57 2.25
CA LEU A 140 9.34 5.22 0.84
C LEU A 140 10.81 5.24 0.41
N ILE A 141 11.54 6.31 0.75
CA ILE A 141 12.96 6.46 0.42
C ILE A 141 13.81 5.38 1.11
N GLN A 142 13.58 5.14 2.41
CA GLN A 142 14.28 4.09 3.15
C GLN A 142 14.06 2.71 2.52
N TYR A 143 12.81 2.32 2.26
CA TYR A 143 12.51 1.01 1.70
C TYR A 143 13.09 0.85 0.30
N ALA A 144 12.97 1.86 -0.56
CA ALA A 144 13.57 1.84 -1.89
C ALA A 144 15.09 1.70 -1.82
N HIS A 145 15.75 2.46 -0.94
CA HIS A 145 17.20 2.39 -0.75
C HIS A 145 17.67 1.05 -0.21
N TRP A 146 17.01 0.49 0.81
CA TRP A 146 17.47 -0.76 1.41
C TRP A 146 17.17 -1.99 0.56
N GLU A 147 16.14 -1.91 -0.29
CA GLU A 147 15.78 -3.01 -1.19
C GLU A 147 16.86 -3.20 -2.26
N ARG A 148 16.94 -2.27 -3.22
CA ARG A 148 18.09 -1.40 -3.20
C ARG A 148 19.42 -2.06 -2.93
N ASP A 149 20.03 -1.54 -1.87
CA ASP A 149 21.29 -1.88 -1.23
C ASP A 149 21.52 -3.38 -1.13
N ARG A 150 20.51 -4.16 -0.73
CA ARG A 150 20.59 -5.63 -0.59
C ARG A 150 20.88 -6.35 -1.91
N HIS A 151 20.53 -5.76 -3.06
CA HIS A 151 20.74 -6.33 -4.39
C HIS A 151 21.85 -5.60 -5.18
N ALA A 152 22.93 -5.17 -4.51
CA ALA A 152 23.99 -4.33 -5.10
C ALA A 152 24.76 -4.95 -6.26
N GLU A 153 24.86 -6.26 -6.30
CA GLU A 153 25.72 -6.97 -7.25
C GLU A 153 25.12 -7.07 -8.66
N GLU A 154 23.83 -6.73 -8.85
CA GLU A 154 23.07 -7.03 -10.07
C GLU A 154 22.86 -5.84 -11.03
N GLY A 155 23.64 -4.76 -10.94
CA GLY A 155 23.46 -3.61 -11.86
C GLY A 155 22.07 -2.97 -11.74
N ARG A 156 21.56 -2.88 -10.51
CA ARG A 156 20.22 -2.39 -10.19
C ARG A 156 19.99 -0.94 -10.68
N PRO A 157 18.83 -0.62 -11.25
CA PRO A 157 18.53 0.74 -11.66
C PRO A 157 18.25 1.62 -10.45
N THR A 158 18.77 2.85 -10.43
CA THR A 158 18.32 3.91 -9.51
C THR A 158 16.81 4.08 -9.63
N LEU A 159 16.10 4.18 -8.50
CA LEU A 159 14.68 4.54 -8.52
C LEU A 159 14.56 6.05 -8.66
N LYS A 160 13.94 6.54 -9.73
CA LYS A 160 13.41 7.89 -9.78
C LYS A 160 12.07 7.91 -9.04
N LEU A 161 12.04 8.59 -7.90
CA LEU A 161 10.89 8.71 -7.01
C LEU A 161 10.49 10.18 -6.97
N ASP A 162 9.50 10.55 -7.79
CA ASP A 162 8.99 11.91 -7.82
C ASP A 162 7.98 12.11 -6.69
N LEU A 163 8.36 12.94 -5.71
CA LEU A 163 7.56 13.33 -4.55
C LEU A 163 7.30 14.85 -4.55
N SER A 164 7.46 15.54 -5.68
CA SER A 164 7.15 16.97 -5.80
C SER A 164 5.68 17.28 -5.53
N ASP A 165 5.35 18.51 -5.17
CA ASP A 165 3.99 18.99 -4.89
C ASP A 165 3.23 18.12 -3.86
N ASN A 166 3.94 17.59 -2.86
CA ASN A 166 3.36 16.85 -1.73
C ASN A 166 3.31 17.74 -0.47
N CYS A 167 3.38 17.16 0.73
CA CYS A 167 3.31 17.86 2.01
C CYS A 167 4.55 17.57 2.89
N VAL A 168 5.72 17.34 2.28
CA VAL A 168 6.95 17.02 3.02
C VAL A 168 7.49 18.28 3.70
N THR A 169 7.51 18.28 5.03
CA THR A 169 8.11 19.36 5.82
C THR A 169 9.63 19.27 5.81
N ASP A 170 10.30 20.39 5.57
CA ASP A 170 11.77 20.53 5.57
C ASP A 170 12.46 19.47 4.68
N PRO A 171 12.19 19.45 3.37
CA PRO A 171 12.67 18.40 2.45
C PRO A 171 14.20 18.34 2.38
N GLU A 172 14.89 19.48 2.44
CA GLU A 172 16.37 19.53 2.45
C GLU A 172 16.95 18.90 3.72
N GLU A 173 16.40 19.22 4.89
CA GLU A 173 16.81 18.62 6.17
C GLU A 173 16.58 17.10 6.15
N LEU A 174 15.45 16.66 5.60
CA LEU A 174 15.17 15.23 5.44
C LEU A 174 16.22 14.54 4.56
N VAL A 175 16.64 15.14 3.45
CA VAL A 175 17.69 14.57 2.59
C VAL A 175 19.01 14.43 3.36
N GLU A 176 19.41 15.45 4.11
CA GLU A 176 20.63 15.40 4.92
C GLU A 176 20.53 14.37 6.06
N GLU A 177 19.36 14.26 6.71
CA GLU A 177 19.09 13.22 7.72
C GLU A 177 19.22 11.81 7.11
N LEU A 178 18.70 11.58 5.91
CA LEU A 178 18.77 10.31 5.22
C LEU A 178 20.22 9.98 4.80
N LYS A 179 20.96 10.95 4.24
CA LYS A 179 22.39 10.78 3.93
C LYS A 179 23.21 10.44 5.17
N GLY A 180 22.93 11.09 6.31
CA GLY A 180 23.53 10.76 7.61
C GLY A 180 23.28 9.33 8.07
N LYS A 181 22.19 8.69 7.61
CA LYS A 181 21.85 7.27 7.83
C LYS A 181 22.43 6.34 6.75
N ARG A 182 23.41 6.80 5.96
CA ARG A 182 24.05 6.09 4.84
C ARG A 182 23.11 5.75 3.68
N ILE A 183 22.00 6.47 3.55
CA ILE A 183 21.08 6.31 2.43
C ILE A 183 21.64 7.08 1.24
N ARG A 184 21.89 6.38 0.13
CA ARG A 184 22.40 6.97 -1.12
C ARG A 184 21.24 7.57 -1.92
N VAL A 185 20.84 8.76 -1.51
CA VAL A 185 19.76 9.56 -2.12
C VAL A 185 20.34 10.79 -2.82
N CYS A 186 19.84 11.08 -4.01
CA CYS A 186 20.23 12.25 -4.81
C CYS A 186 18.99 13.09 -5.13
N SER A 187 19.04 14.41 -4.95
CA SER A 187 17.94 15.34 -5.26
C SER A 187 18.30 16.39 -6.32
N GLY A 188 19.50 16.32 -6.90
CA GLY A 188 19.95 17.22 -7.97
C GLY A 188 19.45 16.78 -9.36
N ALA A 189 19.63 17.64 -10.37
CA ALA A 189 19.17 17.37 -11.75
C ALA A 189 19.89 16.18 -12.43
N GLU A 190 21.12 15.88 -12.03
CA GLU A 190 21.89 14.75 -12.52
C GLU A 190 21.85 13.60 -11.53
N ILE A 191 21.66 12.37 -12.02
CA ILE A 191 21.64 11.17 -11.20
C ILE A 191 23.07 10.77 -10.87
N GLU A 192 23.43 10.81 -9.58
CA GLU A 192 24.73 10.32 -9.13
C GLU A 192 24.90 8.81 -9.40
N PRO A 193 26.07 8.33 -9.88
CA PRO A 193 26.27 6.93 -10.28
C PRO A 193 25.98 5.89 -9.19
N GLU A 194 26.16 6.24 -7.92
CA GLU A 194 25.94 5.33 -6.79
C GLU A 194 24.57 5.54 -6.10
N ALA A 195 23.77 6.48 -6.60
CA ALA A 195 22.46 6.78 -6.04
C ALA A 195 21.53 5.58 -6.20
N THR A 196 20.90 5.20 -5.11
CA THR A 196 19.83 4.18 -5.12
C THR A 196 18.46 4.80 -5.37
N VAL A 197 18.28 6.05 -4.94
CA VAL A 197 17.04 6.80 -5.05
C VAL A 197 17.37 8.20 -5.56
N HIS A 198 16.70 8.63 -6.61
CA HIS A 198 16.75 9.97 -7.15
C HIS A 198 15.39 10.65 -6.91
N LEU A 199 15.42 11.86 -6.35
CA LEU A 199 14.25 12.65 -5.95
C LEU A 199 14.20 13.95 -6.76
N PRO A 200 13.64 13.93 -7.97
CA PRO A 200 13.52 15.14 -8.79
C PRO A 200 12.62 16.15 -8.10
N ASP A 201 13.00 17.44 -8.17
CA ASP A 201 12.23 18.58 -7.67
C ASP A 201 11.71 18.42 -6.23
N PHE A 202 12.46 17.69 -5.37
CA PHE A 202 11.98 17.32 -4.03
C PHE A 202 11.73 18.51 -3.10
N ALA A 203 12.37 19.64 -3.36
CA ALA A 203 12.14 20.88 -2.63
C ALA A 203 10.77 21.52 -2.93
N ASP A 204 10.13 21.17 -4.06
CA ASP A 204 8.80 21.65 -4.41
C ASP A 204 7.75 20.92 -3.57
N GLN A 205 7.27 21.56 -2.50
CA GLN A 205 6.32 20.99 -1.54
C GLN A 205 5.24 22.02 -1.20
N ARG A 206 4.01 21.54 -0.99
CA ARG A 206 2.90 22.37 -0.48
C ARG A 206 2.95 22.50 1.02
N ALA A 207 2.36 23.59 1.51
CA ALA A 207 2.10 23.74 2.93
C ALA A 207 1.21 22.58 3.43
N PRO A 208 1.53 21.97 4.57
CA PRO A 208 0.67 20.96 5.18
C PRO A 208 -0.73 21.53 5.39
N VAL A 209 -1.76 20.78 5.00
CA VAL A 209 -3.15 21.20 5.23
C VAL A 209 -3.42 21.12 6.73
N VAL A 210 -3.41 22.26 7.41
CA VAL A 210 -3.81 22.36 8.82
C VAL A 210 -5.33 22.15 8.86
N GLU A 211 -5.78 20.95 9.24
CA GLU A 211 -7.19 20.73 9.54
C GLU A 211 -7.55 21.55 10.78
N VAL A 212 -8.23 22.68 10.56
CA VAL A 212 -8.84 23.47 11.62
C VAL A 212 -9.99 22.65 12.18
N SER A 213 -9.70 21.82 13.18
CA SER A 213 -10.73 21.16 13.97
C SER A 213 -11.62 22.23 14.61
N LYS A 214 -12.83 22.40 14.07
CA LYS A 214 -13.87 23.18 14.74
C LYS A 214 -14.28 22.39 15.98
N ALA A 215 -13.64 22.69 17.11
CA ALA A 215 -14.10 22.24 18.41
C ALA A 215 -15.50 22.82 18.67
N THR A 216 -16.54 22.00 18.47
CA THR A 216 -17.91 22.33 18.85
C THR A 216 -17.98 22.38 20.36
N LYS A 217 -17.82 23.59 20.91
CA LYS A 217 -17.89 23.88 22.35
C LYS A 217 -19.35 23.83 22.82
N GLY A 218 -19.88 22.61 23.00
CA GLY A 218 -21.17 22.37 23.64
C GLY A 218 -21.08 22.59 25.15
N ARG A 219 -21.23 23.84 25.60
CA ARG A 219 -21.51 24.19 27.00
C ARG A 219 -22.99 23.93 27.26
N ALA A 220 -23.34 22.82 27.91
CA ALA A 220 -24.62 22.68 28.57
C ALA A 220 -24.40 22.84 30.07
N ALA A 221 -24.94 23.94 30.60
CA ALA A 221 -24.91 24.30 32.00
C ALA A 221 -25.72 23.30 32.84
N ALA A 222 -25.16 22.94 34.00
CA ALA A 222 -25.85 22.25 35.06
C ALA A 222 -26.89 23.19 35.68
N ASP A 223 -28.14 22.73 35.77
CA ASP A 223 -29.15 23.35 36.62
C ASP A 223 -29.59 22.37 37.71
N LYS A 224 -29.39 22.83 38.96
CA LYS A 224 -29.73 22.12 40.20
C LYS A 224 -31.19 22.40 40.56
N ALA A 225 -31.94 21.37 40.93
CA ALA A 225 -33.14 21.50 41.75
C ALA A 225 -33.11 20.53 42.94
N ARG A 226 -33.53 21.05 44.09
CA ARG A 226 -33.45 20.52 45.48
C ARG A 226 -34.47 19.40 45.73
N GLY A 227 -34.10 18.35 46.49
CA GLY A 227 -34.61 18.06 47.86
C GLY A 227 -35.88 17.18 47.84
N ALA A 228 -36.11 16.13 48.65
CA ALA A 228 -35.70 15.79 50.01
C ALA A 228 -35.93 14.24 50.26
N PRO A 229 -35.93 13.65 51.49
CA PRO A 229 -35.10 12.48 51.79
C PRO A 229 -35.83 11.21 52.33
N ARG A 230 -35.00 10.19 52.63
CA ARG A 230 -35.19 8.97 53.47
C ARG A 230 -35.96 7.79 52.86
N GLU A 231 -35.28 6.65 52.74
CA GLU A 231 -35.40 5.57 53.74
C GLU A 231 -34.27 4.54 53.61
N ALA A 232 -33.80 4.09 54.76
CA ALA A 232 -32.77 3.07 54.92
C ALA A 232 -33.44 1.69 54.89
N GLN A 233 -32.82 0.72 54.22
CA GLN A 233 -32.93 -0.69 54.60
C GLN A 233 -31.67 -1.41 54.14
N SER A 234 -30.83 -1.69 55.13
CA SER A 234 -29.87 -2.78 55.11
C SER A 234 -30.63 -4.12 55.02
N TRP A 235 -29.96 -5.14 54.48
CA TRP A 235 -29.85 -6.52 54.99
C TRP A 235 -29.30 -7.40 53.86
N THR A 236 -28.00 -7.70 53.89
CA THR A 236 -27.41 -8.99 54.32
C THR A 236 -27.36 -10.07 53.22
N SER A 237 -26.21 -10.75 53.20
CA SER A 237 -26.01 -12.17 52.84
C SER A 237 -25.55 -12.49 51.41
N ARG A 238 -24.21 -12.50 51.27
CA ARG A 238 -23.48 -13.60 50.61
C ARG A 238 -23.69 -14.89 51.44
N PRO A 239 -23.69 -16.10 50.85
CA PRO A 239 -22.41 -16.75 50.55
C PRO A 239 -22.34 -17.71 49.33
N SER A 240 -21.08 -18.00 49.02
CA SER A 240 -20.44 -18.95 48.09
C SER A 240 -20.82 -20.42 48.24
N VAL A 241 -20.93 -21.16 47.12
CA VAL A 241 -20.61 -22.62 46.99
C VAL A 241 -20.24 -22.89 45.51
N ARG A 242 -18.96 -23.03 45.10
CA ARG A 242 -18.12 -24.25 44.95
C ARG A 242 -18.82 -25.45 44.27
N GLY A 243 -18.39 -25.81 43.06
CA GLY A 243 -18.75 -27.09 42.43
C GLY A 243 -18.14 -27.31 41.04
N GLU A 244 -16.94 -27.88 40.98
CA GLU A 244 -16.37 -28.66 39.87
C GLU A 244 -16.27 -30.13 40.35
N PRO A 245 -15.90 -31.16 39.55
CA PRO A 245 -15.89 -31.38 38.09
C PRO A 245 -16.36 -32.83 37.71
N ARG A 246 -16.02 -33.30 36.48
CA ARG A 246 -16.02 -34.70 35.90
C ARG A 246 -17.12 -34.93 34.85
N ARG A 247 -16.96 -35.64 33.72
CA ARG A 247 -16.17 -36.81 33.23
C ARG A 247 -16.26 -36.73 31.67
N GLY A 248 -15.39 -37.27 30.83
CA GLY A 248 -14.23 -38.12 30.99
C GLY A 248 -13.64 -38.48 29.61
N GLU A 249 -12.35 -38.76 29.59
CA GLU A 249 -11.70 -39.57 28.55
C GLU A 249 -12.16 -41.03 28.63
N PRO A 250 -11.93 -41.80 27.56
CA PRO A 250 -10.92 -42.84 27.72
C PRO A 250 -9.87 -42.83 26.60
N ALA A 251 -8.62 -42.97 27.04
CA ALA A 251 -7.48 -43.39 26.23
C ALA A 251 -7.46 -44.92 26.05
N ARG A 252 -6.64 -45.35 25.06
CA ARG A 252 -6.01 -46.67 24.79
C ARG A 252 -6.47 -47.33 23.49
N ASP A 253 -5.64 -48.04 22.71
CA ASP A 253 -4.18 -48.28 22.66
C ASP A 253 -3.94 -49.20 21.43
N ARG A 254 -2.73 -49.20 20.89
CA ARG A 254 -2.04 -50.21 20.03
C ARG A 254 -2.44 -50.47 18.58
N GLY A 255 -1.41 -50.39 17.73
CA GLY A 255 -1.32 -51.12 16.47
C GLY A 255 -0.03 -50.85 15.72
N ALA A 256 1.07 -51.49 16.14
CA ALA A 256 2.36 -51.50 15.43
C ALA A 256 2.39 -52.54 14.30
N ALA A 257 3.00 -52.20 13.15
CA ALA A 257 3.73 -53.10 12.23
C ALA A 257 4.30 -52.25 11.07
N ARG A 258 5.63 -52.04 10.98
CA ARG A 258 6.66 -52.87 10.29
C ARG A 258 6.57 -52.88 8.76
N GLY A 259 7.67 -52.42 8.12
CA GLY A 259 8.38 -53.26 7.14
C GLY A 259 8.65 -52.68 5.72
N GLY A 260 9.93 -52.69 5.33
CA GLY A 260 10.44 -52.71 3.93
C GLY A 260 10.81 -51.33 3.37
N ALA A 261 12.07 -50.90 3.18
CA ALA A 261 13.30 -51.52 2.69
C ALA A 261 13.25 -52.01 1.23
N ALA A 262 13.95 -51.26 0.37
CA ALA A 262 14.67 -51.65 -0.84
C ALA A 262 13.90 -52.27 -2.02
N ARG A 263 13.87 -51.55 -3.14
CA ARG A 263 14.71 -51.81 -4.32
C ARG A 263 14.74 -50.61 -5.24
#